data_AF-A0A926VHI5-F1
#
_entry.id   AF-A0A926VHI5-F1
#
_cell.length_a   1.000
_cell.length_b   1.000
_cell.length_c   1.000
_cell.angle_alpha   90.00
_cell.angle_beta   90.00
_cell.angle_gamma   90.00
#
_symmetry.space_group_name_H-M   'P 1'
#
loop_
_entity.id
_entity.type
_entity.pdbx_description
1 polymer ?
#
loop_
_entity_poly.entity_id
_entity_poly.type
_entity_poly.pdbx_seq_one_letter_code
_entity_poly.pdbx_strand_id
1 'polypeptide(L)'
;MPSLNLRLFQGTDCHLVMLSSLSVIETTLNITLDKASLPTLVSIENIICKINESGFKLVNSKEIDKIAKLVNGYYLVNEKSGWQDQSLNLNVIQISDRDAEIYDEIKKLRTQVMKLARDVAYYESKNDYAQSKQLQDNTLQKIADSVKSKPSWWDTNTGKIVKFVGETTLNAIIDIVVGIPLKTFVDSLLRK
;
A
#
# COMPACT_ATOMS: atom_id res chain seq x y z
N MET A 1 19.72 1.52 -15.42
CA MET A 1 18.81 2.28 -14.52
C MET A 1 19.00 1.71 -13.13
N PRO A 2 19.12 2.56 -12.10
CA PRO A 2 19.32 2.10 -10.73
C PRO A 2 18.15 1.22 -10.26
N SER A 3 18.46 0.24 -9.43
CA SER A 3 17.57 -0.82 -8.99
C SER A 3 17.53 -0.90 -7.46
N LEU A 4 16.39 -1.34 -6.94
CA LEU A 4 16.25 -1.75 -5.56
C LEU A 4 16.27 -3.28 -5.51
N ASN A 5 17.33 -3.82 -4.92
CA ASN A 5 17.51 -5.23 -4.65
C ASN A 5 16.87 -5.58 -3.30
N LEU A 6 15.67 -6.13 -3.32
CA LEU A 6 15.02 -6.65 -2.13
C LEU A 6 15.54 -8.05 -1.83
N ARG A 7 16.20 -8.21 -0.70
CA ARG A 7 16.67 -9.51 -0.19
C ARG A 7 15.69 -9.95 0.88
N LEU A 8 14.80 -10.86 0.50
CA LEU A 8 13.70 -11.35 1.32
C LEU A 8 14.15 -12.59 2.08
N PHE A 9 14.23 -12.49 3.40
CA PHE A 9 14.71 -13.56 4.28
C PHE A 9 13.55 -14.29 4.95
N GLN A 10 13.53 -15.62 4.85
CA GLN A 10 12.68 -16.51 5.64
C GLN A 10 13.56 -17.56 6.30
N GLY A 11 13.94 -17.33 7.56
CA GLY A 11 14.97 -18.13 8.21
C GLY A 11 16.33 -17.91 7.54
N THR A 12 16.94 -18.99 7.01
CA THR A 12 18.21 -18.94 6.27
C THR A 12 18.02 -18.72 4.77
N ASP A 13 16.80 -18.89 4.25
CA ASP A 13 16.51 -18.77 2.83
C ASP A 13 16.42 -17.30 2.42
N CYS A 14 17.05 -16.98 1.29
CA CYS A 14 17.09 -15.63 0.73
C CYS A 14 16.52 -15.63 -0.69
N HIS A 15 15.42 -14.91 -0.89
CA HIS A 15 14.84 -14.67 -2.21
C HIS A 15 15.17 -13.25 -2.68
N LEU A 16 15.64 -13.11 -3.91
CA LEU A 16 15.97 -11.81 -4.50
C LEU A 16 14.82 -11.33 -5.38
N VAL A 17 14.30 -10.15 -5.08
CA VAL A 17 13.34 -9.43 -5.93
C VAL A 17 13.98 -8.12 -6.38
N MET A 18 14.14 -7.95 -7.68
CA MET A 18 14.72 -6.73 -8.25
C MET A 18 13.61 -5.79 -8.71
N LEU A 19 13.58 -4.59 -8.14
CA LEU A 19 12.65 -3.53 -8.54
C LEU A 19 13.40 -2.44 -9.29
N SER A 20 12.81 -1.93 -10.37
CA SER A 20 13.27 -0.68 -10.99
C SER A 20 13.05 0.46 -10.00
N SER A 21 14.01 1.37 -9.84
CA SER A 21 13.80 2.55 -8.97
C SER A 21 12.61 3.41 -9.41
N LEU A 22 12.20 3.35 -10.69
CA LEU A 22 10.97 4.00 -11.18
C LEU A 22 9.69 3.31 -10.69
N SER A 23 9.76 2.03 -10.32
CA SER A 23 8.64 1.30 -9.71
C SER A 23 8.60 1.44 -8.19
N VAL A 24 9.68 1.97 -7.58
CA VAL A 24 9.81 2.21 -6.14
C VAL A 24 9.11 3.51 -5.74
N ILE A 25 9.33 4.59 -6.51
CA ILE A 25 8.61 5.85 -6.29
C ILE A 25 7.48 5.98 -7.31
N GLU A 26 6.27 6.17 -6.81
CA GLU A 26 5.17 6.61 -7.66
C GLU A 26 5.33 8.12 -7.92
N THR A 27 6.05 8.47 -8.99
CA THR A 27 6.43 9.85 -9.31
C THR A 27 5.27 10.74 -9.75
N THR A 28 4.03 10.23 -9.67
CA THR A 28 2.80 10.94 -10.05
C THR A 28 2.18 11.69 -8.88
N LEU A 29 2.65 11.49 -7.65
CA LEU A 29 2.16 12.22 -6.48
C LEU A 29 2.94 13.51 -6.29
N ASN A 30 2.28 14.64 -6.57
CA ASN A 30 2.78 15.95 -6.15
C ASN A 30 2.78 16.01 -4.61
N ILE A 31 3.86 16.53 -4.02
CA ILE A 31 3.87 16.83 -2.58
C ILE A 31 2.94 18.02 -2.37
N THR A 32 1.71 17.76 -1.93
CA THR A 32 0.83 18.80 -1.42
C THR A 32 1.14 19.01 0.06
N LEU A 33 1.18 20.27 0.51
CA LEU A 33 1.59 20.62 1.88
C LEU A 33 0.68 20.00 2.94
N ASP A 34 -0.59 19.81 2.61
CA ASP A 34 -1.61 19.18 3.44
C ASP A 34 -1.47 17.66 3.53
N LYS A 35 -0.77 17.02 2.58
CA LYS A 35 -0.60 15.54 2.51
C LYS A 35 0.85 15.15 2.24
N ALA A 36 1.79 15.82 2.93
CA ALA A 36 3.23 15.65 2.70
C ALA A 36 3.75 14.20 2.89
N SER A 37 3.06 13.37 3.69
CA SER A 37 3.43 11.97 3.92
C SER A 37 2.87 11.00 2.86
N LEU A 38 1.92 11.42 2.01
CA LEU A 38 1.25 10.55 1.04
C LEU A 38 2.22 9.94 0.01
N PRO A 39 3.19 10.68 -0.57
CA PRO A 39 4.17 10.11 -1.50
C PRO A 39 5.02 9.00 -0.87
N THR A 40 5.42 9.18 0.40
CA THR A 40 6.15 8.16 1.17
C THR A 40 5.31 6.91 1.33
N LEU A 41 4.07 7.05 1.81
CA LEU A 41 3.19 5.90 2.08
C LEU A 41 2.90 5.10 0.82
N VAL A 42 2.60 5.78 -0.28
CA VAL A 42 2.35 5.13 -1.58
C VAL A 42 3.60 4.43 -2.11
N SER A 43 4.79 5.02 -1.97
CA SER A 43 6.04 4.37 -2.36
C SER A 43 6.32 3.11 -1.52
N ILE A 44 6.06 3.18 -0.22
CA ILE A 44 6.15 2.01 0.68
C ILE A 44 5.15 0.93 0.24
N GLU A 45 3.88 1.28 -0.04
CA GLU A 45 2.87 0.32 -0.48
C GLU A 45 3.24 -0.37 -1.79
N ASN A 46 3.84 0.36 -2.73
CA ASN A 46 4.27 -0.22 -4.01
C ASN A 46 5.36 -1.28 -3.81
N ILE A 47 6.31 -1.04 -2.89
CA ILE A 47 7.32 -2.03 -2.53
C ILE A 47 6.66 -3.24 -1.86
N ILE A 48 5.74 -3.04 -0.91
CA ILE A 48 4.99 -4.12 -0.24
C ILE A 48 4.18 -4.93 -1.26
N CYS A 49 3.54 -4.27 -2.22
CA CYS A 49 2.80 -4.90 -3.31
C CYS A 49 3.69 -5.86 -4.10
N LYS A 50 4.90 -5.43 -4.47
CA LYS A 50 5.85 -6.27 -5.21
C LYS A 50 6.36 -7.47 -4.41
N ILE A 51 6.52 -7.31 -3.11
CA ILE A 51 6.83 -8.42 -2.19
C ILE A 51 5.67 -9.43 -2.19
N ASN A 52 4.42 -8.96 -2.13
CA ASN A 52 3.23 -9.82 -2.19
C ASN A 52 3.05 -10.52 -3.53
N GLU A 53 3.30 -9.83 -4.64
CA GLU A 53 3.30 -10.42 -5.98
C GLU A 53 4.36 -11.52 -6.14
N SER A 54 5.43 -11.46 -5.34
CA SER A 54 6.47 -12.49 -5.29
C SER A 54 6.11 -13.66 -4.36
N GLY A 55 4.92 -13.68 -3.77
CA GLY A 55 4.44 -14.75 -2.89
C GLY A 55 4.81 -14.58 -1.41
N PHE A 56 5.22 -13.39 -0.99
CA PHE A 56 5.69 -13.12 0.38
C PHE A 56 4.93 -12.00 1.08
N LYS A 57 4.89 -12.03 2.40
CA LYS A 57 4.40 -10.93 3.25
C LYS A 57 5.45 -10.51 4.25
N LEU A 58 5.42 -9.26 4.69
CA LEU A 58 6.30 -8.80 5.75
C LEU A 58 5.98 -9.54 7.06
N VAL A 59 7.02 -9.84 7.85
CA VAL A 59 6.82 -10.54 9.14
C VAL A 59 6.13 -9.66 10.18
N ASN A 60 6.32 -8.33 10.13
CA ASN A 60 5.72 -7.34 11.02
C ASN A 60 5.93 -5.89 10.52
N SER A 61 5.37 -4.93 11.24
CA SER A 61 5.45 -3.49 10.94
C SER A 61 6.87 -2.89 10.99
N LYS A 62 7.82 -3.49 11.71
CA LYS A 62 9.21 -2.97 11.74
C LYS A 62 9.89 -3.09 10.37
N GLU A 63 9.45 -4.03 9.54
CA GLU A 63 9.93 -4.14 8.16
C GLU A 63 9.40 -3.00 7.29
N ILE A 64 8.20 -2.48 7.58
CA ILE A 64 7.65 -1.26 6.96
C ILE A 64 8.55 -0.06 7.31
N ASP A 65 8.99 0.07 8.57
CA ASP A 65 9.88 1.15 8.99
C ASP A 65 11.23 1.14 8.24
N LYS A 66 11.76 -0.05 7.92
CA LYS A 66 12.99 -0.17 7.10
C LYS A 66 12.76 0.34 5.68
N ILE A 67 11.62 -0.01 5.08
CA ILE A 67 11.23 0.49 3.76
C ILE A 67 11.08 2.02 3.81
N ALA A 68 10.41 2.55 4.83
CA ALA A 68 10.22 3.98 5.02
C ALA A 68 11.55 4.74 5.14
N LYS A 69 12.52 4.21 5.90
CA LYS A 69 13.85 4.79 6.03
C LYS A 69 14.58 4.88 4.69
N LEU A 70 14.49 3.83 3.87
CA LEU A 70 15.08 3.83 2.52
C LEU A 70 14.39 4.86 1.62
N VAL A 71 13.05 4.86 1.59
CA VAL A 71 12.27 5.77 0.76
C VAL A 71 12.55 7.23 1.12
N ASN A 72 12.46 7.57 2.42
CA ASN A 72 12.66 8.93 2.90
C ASN A 72 14.12 9.36 2.86
N GLY A 73 15.06 8.48 3.20
CA GLY A 73 16.48 8.82 3.31
C GLY A 73 17.21 8.85 1.97
N TYR A 74 16.69 8.17 0.95
CA TYR A 74 17.38 8.01 -0.33
C TYR A 74 16.56 8.51 -1.52
N TYR A 75 15.36 7.98 -1.67
CA TYR A 75 14.57 8.12 -2.89
C TYR A 75 13.86 9.48 -2.98
N LEU A 76 13.34 10.00 -1.87
CA LEU A 76 12.63 11.29 -1.85
C LEU A 76 13.55 12.50 -1.65
N VAL A 77 14.74 12.32 -1.08
CA VAL A 77 15.69 13.42 -0.78
C VAL A 77 16.64 13.69 -1.95
N ASN A 78 16.88 12.71 -2.83
CA ASN A 78 17.79 12.85 -3.97
C ASN A 78 17.02 12.96 -5.29
N GLU A 79 17.53 13.81 -6.19
CA GLU A 79 17.07 13.83 -7.58
C GLU A 79 17.31 12.47 -8.27
N LYS A 80 16.47 12.15 -9.26
CA LYS A 80 16.53 10.87 -10.00
C LYS A 80 17.90 10.58 -10.62
N SER A 81 18.62 11.62 -11.03
CA SER A 81 19.97 11.56 -11.60
C SER A 81 21.01 11.05 -10.60
N GLY A 82 20.77 11.26 -9.30
CA GLY A 82 21.65 10.82 -8.20
C GLY A 82 21.31 9.43 -7.64
N TRP A 83 20.28 8.75 -8.17
CA TRP A 83 19.93 7.42 -7.71
C TRP A 83 20.93 6.37 -8.19
N GLN A 84 21.25 5.46 -7.29
CA GLN A 84 22.19 4.34 -7.42
C GLN A 84 21.48 3.06 -6.97
N ASP A 85 22.10 1.92 -7.27
CA ASP A 85 21.58 0.63 -6.82
C ASP A 85 21.55 0.56 -5.29
N GLN A 86 20.41 0.12 -4.75
CA GLN A 86 20.19 -0.06 -3.31
C GLN A 86 19.90 -1.51 -3.01
N SER A 87 20.23 -1.94 -1.79
CA SER A 87 19.86 -3.25 -1.27
C SER A 87 19.10 -3.10 0.03
N LEU A 88 17.98 -3.79 0.17
CA LEU A 88 17.16 -3.78 1.37
C LEU A 88 16.89 -5.20 1.84
N ASN A 89 17.31 -5.49 3.07
CA ASN A 89 17.09 -6.79 3.70
C ASN A 89 15.80 -6.75 4.50
N LEU A 90 14.83 -7.58 4.12
CA LEU A 90 13.52 -7.65 4.75
C LEU A 90 13.23 -9.06 5.22
N ASN A 91 12.67 -9.19 6.42
CA ASN A 91 12.18 -10.46 6.92
C ASN A 91 10.75 -10.70 6.41
N VAL A 92 10.51 -11.87 5.84
CA VAL A 92 9.23 -12.22 5.22
C VAL A 92 8.73 -13.58 5.66
N ILE A 93 7.45 -13.81 5.38
CA ILE A 93 6.79 -15.11 5.50
C ILE A 93 6.17 -15.42 4.13
N GLN A 94 6.33 -16.66 3.65
CA GLN A 94 5.62 -17.12 2.46
C GLN A 94 4.10 -17.06 2.66
N ILE A 95 3.39 -16.55 1.66
CA ILE A 95 1.94 -16.56 1.62
C ILE A 95 1.49 -18.00 1.43
N SER A 96 0.69 -18.51 2.36
CA SER A 96 0.15 -19.86 2.26
C SER A 96 -0.97 -19.94 1.23
N ASP A 97 -1.17 -21.09 0.60
CA ASP A 97 -2.28 -21.32 -0.33
C ASP A 97 -3.65 -21.06 0.32
N ARG A 98 -3.76 -21.32 1.63
CA ARG A 98 -4.96 -21.04 2.43
C ARG A 98 -5.24 -19.55 2.61
N ASP A 99 -4.23 -18.71 2.48
CA ASP A 99 -4.38 -17.25 2.56
C ASP A 99 -4.51 -16.63 1.16
N ALA A 100 -4.28 -17.36 0.07
CA ALA A 100 -4.25 -16.81 -1.29
C ALA A 100 -5.53 -16.02 -1.66
N GLU A 101 -6.71 -16.54 -1.34
CA GLU A 101 -7.98 -15.83 -1.59
C GLU A 101 -8.09 -14.51 -0.82
N ILE A 102 -7.53 -14.45 0.39
CA ILE A 102 -7.49 -13.24 1.21
C ILE A 102 -6.57 -12.20 0.55
N TYR A 103 -5.42 -12.64 0.01
CA TYR A 103 -4.51 -11.77 -0.71
C TYR A 103 -5.10 -11.22 -1.99
N ASP A 104 -5.84 -12.03 -2.73
CA ASP A 104 -6.53 -11.57 -3.94
C ASP A 104 -7.55 -10.48 -3.63
N GLU A 105 -8.28 -10.62 -2.52
CA GLU A 105 -9.22 -9.58 -2.11
C GLU A 105 -8.49 -8.30 -1.67
N ILE A 106 -7.38 -8.43 -0.94
CA ILE A 106 -6.59 -7.27 -0.54
C ILE A 106 -5.90 -6.61 -1.73
N LYS A 107 -5.52 -7.37 -2.75
CA LYS A 107 -4.98 -6.83 -4.01
C LYS A 107 -6.02 -5.94 -4.70
N LYS A 108 -7.31 -6.28 -4.65
CA LYS A 108 -8.39 -5.42 -5.16
C LYS A 108 -8.50 -4.14 -4.35
N LEU A 109 -8.51 -4.21 -3.01
CA LEU A 109 -8.53 -3.03 -2.14
C LEU A 109 -7.33 -2.13 -2.41
N ARG A 110 -6.13 -2.71 -2.46
CA ARG A 110 -4.88 -2.00 -2.78
C ARG A 110 -4.98 -1.26 -4.08
N THR A 111 -5.44 -1.92 -5.15
CA THR A 111 -5.59 -1.29 -6.47
C THR A 111 -6.51 -0.07 -6.39
N GLN A 112 -7.63 -0.18 -5.67
CA GLN A 112 -8.57 0.92 -5.48
C GLN A 112 -7.98 2.07 -4.67
N VAL A 113 -7.36 1.77 -3.52
CA VAL A 113 -6.75 2.78 -2.62
C VAL A 113 -5.58 3.51 -3.28
N MET A 114 -4.70 2.78 -3.96
CA MET A 114 -3.54 3.36 -4.66
C MET A 114 -3.94 4.19 -5.87
N LYS A 115 -5.01 3.80 -6.57
CA LYS A 115 -5.58 4.63 -7.63
C LYS A 115 -6.21 5.90 -7.05
N LEU A 116 -7.00 5.78 -5.97
CA LEU A 116 -7.63 6.91 -5.30
C LEU A 116 -6.57 7.93 -4.83
N ALA A 117 -5.50 7.48 -4.18
CA ALA A 117 -4.42 8.36 -3.70
C ALA A 117 -3.81 9.20 -4.84
N ARG A 118 -3.57 8.58 -6.01
CA ARG A 118 -3.09 9.26 -7.20
C ARG A 118 -4.07 10.28 -7.74
N ASP A 119 -5.32 9.85 -7.96
CA ASP A 119 -6.32 10.69 -8.60
C ASP A 119 -6.65 11.90 -7.70
N VAL A 120 -6.78 11.69 -6.38
CA VAL A 120 -6.99 12.77 -5.41
C VAL A 120 -5.83 13.77 -5.40
N ALA A 121 -4.59 13.30 -5.28
CA ALA A 121 -3.43 14.19 -5.30
C ALA A 121 -3.34 14.99 -6.61
N TYR A 122 -3.69 14.38 -7.74
CA TYR A 122 -3.74 15.05 -9.04
C TYR A 122 -4.78 16.17 -9.07
N TYR A 123 -6.05 15.90 -8.71
CA TYR A 123 -7.12 16.89 -8.75
C TYR A 123 -6.93 18.01 -7.72
N GLU A 124 -6.47 17.68 -6.51
CA GLU A 124 -6.19 18.69 -5.48
C GLU A 124 -5.01 19.59 -5.87
N SER A 125 -3.97 19.07 -6.54
CA SER A 125 -2.90 19.91 -7.08
C SER A 125 -3.38 20.91 -8.14
N LYS A 126 -4.58 20.70 -8.70
CA LYS A 126 -5.26 21.59 -9.64
C LYS A 126 -6.36 22.44 -8.99
N ASN A 127 -6.48 22.40 -7.66
CA ASN A 127 -7.57 23.01 -6.89
C ASN A 127 -8.98 22.50 -7.27
N ASP A 128 -9.09 21.31 -7.85
CA ASP A 128 -10.37 20.67 -8.21
C ASP A 128 -10.87 19.77 -7.07
N TYR A 129 -11.25 20.41 -5.96
CA TYR A 129 -11.72 19.71 -4.76
C TYR A 129 -13.06 18.98 -4.98
N ALA A 130 -13.87 19.42 -5.95
CA ALA A 130 -15.14 18.77 -6.28
C ALA A 130 -14.90 17.38 -6.89
N GLN A 131 -13.99 17.27 -7.87
CA GLN A 131 -13.61 15.97 -8.44
C GLN A 131 -12.90 15.09 -7.42
N SER A 132 -12.01 15.66 -6.59
CA SER A 132 -11.37 14.93 -5.49
C SER A 132 -12.42 14.29 -4.57
N LYS A 133 -13.41 15.07 -4.12
CA LYS A 133 -14.47 14.59 -3.25
C LYS A 133 -15.32 13.50 -3.92
N GLN A 134 -15.69 13.68 -5.18
CA GLN A 134 -16.45 12.68 -5.93
C GLN A 134 -15.69 11.35 -6.05
N LEU A 135 -14.37 11.38 -6.23
CA LEU A 135 -13.54 10.17 -6.29
C LEU A 135 -13.45 9.45 -4.95
N GLN A 136 -13.30 10.20 -3.85
CA GLN A 136 -13.31 9.65 -2.49
C GLN A 136 -14.63 8.91 -2.23
N ASP A 137 -15.76 9.56 -2.48
CA ASP A 137 -17.09 9.00 -2.23
C ASP A 137 -17.36 7.76 -3.12
N ASN A 138 -17.01 7.84 -4.41
CA ASN A 138 -17.13 6.70 -5.33
C ASN A 138 -16.27 5.50 -4.91
N THR A 139 -15.08 5.74 -4.35
CA THR A 139 -14.19 4.67 -3.91
C THR A 139 -14.69 4.03 -2.62
N LEU A 140 -15.17 4.83 -1.66
CA LEU A 140 -15.83 4.31 -0.47
C LEU A 140 -17.04 3.44 -0.83
N GLN A 141 -17.85 3.87 -1.81
CA GLN A 141 -18.99 3.09 -2.27
C GLN A 141 -18.54 1.75 -2.89
N LYS A 142 -17.51 1.74 -3.73
CA LYS A 142 -16.96 0.50 -4.32
C LYS A 142 -16.42 -0.49 -3.27
N ILE A 143 -15.74 0.02 -2.25
CA ILE A 143 -15.28 -0.79 -1.11
C ILE A 143 -16.50 -1.35 -0.38
N ALA A 144 -17.50 -0.52 -0.10
CA ALA A 144 -18.73 -0.95 0.57
C ALA A 144 -19.49 -2.02 -0.21
N ASP A 145 -19.61 -1.86 -1.52
CA ASP A 145 -20.27 -2.83 -2.40
C ASP A 145 -19.49 -4.16 -2.44
N SER A 146 -18.16 -4.10 -2.46
CA SER A 146 -17.30 -5.29 -2.40
C SER A 146 -17.51 -6.08 -1.10
N VAL A 147 -17.54 -5.38 0.04
CA VAL A 147 -17.79 -5.99 1.36
C VAL A 147 -19.20 -6.58 1.43
N LYS A 148 -20.22 -5.80 1.02
CA LYS A 148 -21.63 -6.22 1.07
C LYS A 148 -21.99 -7.32 0.08
N SER A 149 -21.22 -7.51 -1.00
CA SER A 149 -21.48 -8.57 -1.98
C SER A 149 -21.20 -9.98 -1.45
N LYS A 150 -20.39 -10.12 -0.38
CA LYS A 150 -20.00 -11.41 0.22
C LYS A 150 -19.87 -11.33 1.75
N PRO A 151 -20.95 -11.00 2.49
CA PRO A 151 -20.88 -10.68 3.91
C PRO A 151 -20.30 -11.83 4.75
N SER A 152 -20.77 -13.07 4.57
CA SER A 152 -20.30 -14.22 5.34
C SER A 152 -18.81 -14.56 5.12
N TRP A 153 -18.28 -14.29 3.91
CA TRP A 153 -16.85 -14.48 3.64
C TRP A 153 -16.03 -13.42 4.38
N TRP A 154 -16.48 -12.17 4.36
CA TRP A 154 -15.84 -11.09 5.09
C TRP A 154 -15.91 -11.34 6.60
N ASP A 155 -17.05 -11.71 7.17
CA ASP A 155 -17.18 -12.04 8.60
C ASP A 155 -16.18 -13.11 9.03
N THR A 156 -16.03 -14.17 8.23
CA THR A 156 -15.10 -15.27 8.51
C THR A 156 -13.63 -14.84 8.44
N ASN A 157 -13.29 -13.93 7.51
CA ASN A 157 -11.91 -13.57 7.20
C ASN A 157 -11.47 -12.19 7.73
N THR A 158 -12.36 -11.41 8.35
CA THR A 158 -12.10 -10.02 8.76
C THR A 158 -10.88 -9.91 9.65
N GLY A 159 -10.72 -10.80 10.64
CA GLY A 159 -9.54 -10.78 11.51
C GLY A 159 -8.21 -10.92 10.75
N LYS A 160 -8.16 -11.77 9.74
CA LYS A 160 -6.98 -11.96 8.89
C LYS A 160 -6.76 -10.77 7.94
N ILE A 161 -7.83 -10.26 7.33
CA ILE A 161 -7.77 -9.09 6.44
C ILE A 161 -7.27 -7.87 7.21
N VAL A 162 -7.83 -7.61 8.40
CA VAL A 162 -7.42 -6.51 9.28
C VAL A 162 -5.96 -6.65 9.70
N LYS A 163 -5.54 -7.86 10.09
CA LYS A 163 -4.13 -8.11 10.43
C LYS A 163 -3.23 -7.78 9.25
N PHE A 164 -3.57 -8.26 8.06
CA PHE A 164 -2.77 -8.00 6.87
C PHE A 164 -2.77 -6.51 6.49
N VAL A 165 -3.92 -5.84 6.49
CA VAL A 165 -4.00 -4.39 6.25
C VAL A 165 -3.13 -3.62 7.24
N GLY A 166 -3.04 -4.06 8.49
CA GLY A 166 -2.12 -3.51 9.50
C GLY A 166 -0.62 -3.77 9.24
N GLU A 167 -0.30 -4.76 8.39
CA GLU A 167 1.04 -5.05 7.87
C GLU A 167 1.32 -4.32 6.54
N THR A 168 0.44 -3.39 6.14
CA THR A 168 0.56 -2.54 4.95
C THR A 168 0.38 -1.05 5.30
N THR A 169 0.50 -0.18 4.31
CA THR A 169 0.21 1.26 4.47
C THR A 169 -1.18 1.66 4.00
N LEU A 170 -1.98 0.71 3.47
CA LEU A 170 -3.32 0.97 2.93
C LEU A 170 -4.24 1.71 3.89
N ASN A 171 -4.21 1.35 5.17
CA ASN A 171 -5.03 2.00 6.19
C ASN A 171 -4.65 3.47 6.39
N ALA A 172 -3.35 3.79 6.37
CA ALA A 172 -2.86 5.15 6.50
C ALA A 172 -3.13 5.99 5.23
N ILE A 173 -2.98 5.39 4.05
CA ILE A 173 -3.26 6.05 2.78
C ILE A 173 -4.73 6.45 2.71
N ILE A 174 -5.66 5.53 3.00
CA ILE A 174 -7.08 5.86 2.92
C ILE A 174 -7.48 6.89 3.99
N ASP A 175 -6.88 6.84 5.18
CA ASP A 175 -7.17 7.80 6.25
C ASP A 175 -6.75 9.22 5.85
N ILE A 176 -5.56 9.38 5.26
CA ILE A 176 -5.09 10.67 4.73
C ILE A 176 -5.97 11.17 3.58
N VAL A 177 -6.45 10.28 2.73
CA VAL A 177 -7.17 10.66 1.51
C VAL A 177 -8.66 10.89 1.76
N VAL A 178 -9.26 10.16 2.69
CA VAL A 178 -10.72 10.11 2.90
C VAL A 178 -11.13 10.56 4.32
N GLY A 179 -10.19 10.57 5.28
CA GLY A 179 -10.45 10.93 6.67
C GLY A 179 -11.08 9.81 7.50
N ILE A 180 -11.14 8.58 6.98
CA ILE A 180 -11.68 7.41 7.68
C ILE A 180 -10.73 6.23 7.48
N PRO A 181 -10.17 5.63 8.56
CA PRO A 181 -9.33 4.44 8.44
C PRO A 181 -10.06 3.27 7.79
N LEU A 182 -9.39 2.54 6.88
CA LEU A 182 -9.96 1.41 6.14
C LEU A 182 -10.59 0.38 7.08
N LYS A 183 -9.87 0.06 8.16
CA LYS A 183 -10.32 -0.88 9.18
C LYS A 183 -11.66 -0.44 9.79
N THR A 184 -11.74 0.81 10.23
CA THR A 184 -12.94 1.39 10.84
C THR A 184 -14.11 1.38 9.86
N PHE A 185 -13.84 1.71 8.59
CA PHE A 185 -14.86 1.69 7.56
C PHE A 185 -15.41 0.26 7.34
N VAL A 186 -14.54 -0.73 7.13
CA VAL A 186 -14.94 -2.13 6.94
C VAL A 186 -15.69 -2.67 8.17
N ASP A 187 -15.20 -2.42 9.38
CA ASP A 187 -15.85 -2.85 10.62
C ASP A 187 -17.28 -2.27 10.75
N SER A 188 -17.50 -1.03 10.31
CA SER A 188 -18.83 -0.40 10.35
C SER A 188 -19.82 -0.97 9.34
N LEU A 189 -19.33 -1.57 8.25
CA LEU A 189 -20.17 -2.21 7.23
C LEU A 189 -20.66 -3.61 7.64
N LEU A 190 -19.88 -4.31 8.47
CA LEU A 190 -20.15 -5.67 8.91
C LEU A 190 -20.99 -5.75 10.20
N ARG A 191 -20.93 -4.71 11.05
CA ARG A 191 -21.79 -4.60 12.23
C ARG A 191 -23.20 -4.18 11.80
N LYS A 192 -24.04 -5.17 11.49
CA LYS A 192 -25.50 -5.03 11.39
C LYS A 192 -26.19 -5.96 12.36
#